data_AF-K1MSX6-F1
#
_entry.id   AF-K1MSX6-F1
#
_cell.length_a   1.000
_cell.length_b   1.000
_cell.length_c   1.000
_cell.angle_alpha   90.00
_cell.angle_beta   90.00
_cell.angle_gamma   90.00
#
_symmetry.space_group_name_H-M   'P 1'
#
loop_
_entity.id
_entity.type
_entity.pdbx_description
1 polymer ?
#
loop_
_entity_poly.entity_id
_entity_poly.type
_entity_poly.pdbx_seq_one_letter_code
_entity_poly.pdbx_strand_id
1 'polypeptide(L)'
;MSVKVIDSKTAAELVPDNASVALDGCLGTDVAEEILEMMKNRYQETGHPKDLDVWYGCGIGDNKGSAVENFAEKGMLRRVVGGLGSLAPKLAPMVADNDFEAFNFPQGTISQLFRDAAAHRPVLVTHTGLGTFVDPENDGGRLNEAAKNSTLVNRIKIHGKD
;
A
#
# COMPACT_ATOMS: atom_id res chain seq x y z
N MET A 1 -6.38 -14.46 25.87
CA MET A 1 -5.27 -13.49 25.89
C MET A 1 -5.85 -12.14 26.26
N SER A 2 -5.23 -11.42 27.21
CA SER A 2 -5.61 -10.03 27.50
C SER A 2 -5.00 -9.11 26.44
N VAL A 3 -5.73 -8.07 26.05
CA VAL A 3 -5.21 -7.03 25.15
C VAL A 3 -4.08 -6.29 25.85
N LYS A 4 -2.94 -6.11 25.17
CA LYS A 4 -1.83 -5.30 25.68
C LYS A 4 -2.05 -3.85 25.25
N VAL A 5 -2.06 -2.94 26.22
CA VAL A 5 -2.13 -1.49 25.96
C VAL A 5 -0.70 -0.94 25.95
N ILE A 6 -0.34 -0.25 24.87
CA ILE A 6 0.95 0.40 24.65
C ILE A 6 0.73 1.78 24.01
N ASP A 7 1.70 2.66 24.11
CA ASP A 7 1.68 3.96 23.42
C ASP A 7 2.05 3.85 21.92
N SER A 8 1.79 4.92 21.17
CA SER A 8 2.02 5.03 19.73
C SER A 8 3.50 4.86 19.36
N LYS A 9 4.41 5.41 20.17
CA LYS A 9 5.86 5.27 19.98
C LYS A 9 6.29 3.80 20.07
N THR A 10 5.87 3.10 21.12
CA THR A 10 6.14 1.68 21.30
C THR A 10 5.54 0.86 20.16
N ALA A 11 4.32 1.19 19.70
CA ALA A 11 3.70 0.52 18.56
C ALA A 11 4.50 0.70 17.26
N ALA A 12 4.99 1.91 16.99
CA ALA A 12 5.84 2.21 15.82
C ALA A 12 7.18 1.46 15.85
N GLU A 13 7.74 1.19 17.03
CA GLU A 13 8.96 0.39 17.21
C GLU A 13 8.78 -1.09 16.83
N LEU A 14 7.55 -1.61 16.88
CA LEU A 14 7.26 -3.00 16.54
C LEU A 14 7.30 -3.31 15.05
N VAL A 15 7.27 -2.28 14.19
CA VAL A 15 7.34 -2.47 12.74
C VAL A 15 8.82 -2.68 12.33
N PRO A 16 9.19 -3.86 11.81
CA PRO A 16 10.54 -4.11 11.34
C PRO A 16 10.75 -3.58 9.90
N ASP A 17 12.02 -3.51 9.48
CA ASP A 17 12.36 -3.35 8.07
C ASP A 17 11.70 -4.45 7.22
N ASN A 18 11.39 -4.15 5.96
CA ASN A 18 10.76 -5.06 4.99
C ASN A 18 9.34 -5.53 5.34
N ALA A 19 8.70 -4.92 6.35
CA ALA A 19 7.32 -5.27 6.72
C ALA A 19 6.33 -4.92 5.61
N SER A 20 5.30 -5.76 5.47
CA SER A 20 4.08 -5.40 4.75
C SER A 20 3.11 -4.73 5.71
N VAL A 21 2.68 -3.51 5.39
CA VAL A 21 1.80 -2.69 6.23
C VAL A 21 0.50 -2.46 5.48
N ALA A 22 -0.60 -2.95 6.04
CA ALA A 22 -1.94 -2.64 5.54
C ALA A 22 -2.51 -1.46 6.32
N LEU A 23 -2.95 -0.42 5.62
CA LEU A 23 -3.59 0.75 6.21
C LEU A 23 -5.10 0.65 6.05
N ASP A 24 -5.79 0.82 7.18
CA ASP A 24 -7.23 1.03 7.21
C ASP A 24 -7.55 2.52 7.18
N GLY A 25 -8.77 2.83 6.76
CA GLY A 25 -9.30 4.18 6.66
C GLY A 25 -9.90 4.49 5.30
N CYS A 26 -10.63 5.60 5.25
CA CYS A 26 -11.16 6.12 4.00
C CYS A 26 -11.30 7.64 4.12
N LEU A 27 -10.77 8.36 3.12
CA LEU A 27 -10.60 9.80 3.19
C LEU A 27 -9.79 10.17 4.44
N GLY A 28 -10.35 10.98 5.34
CA GLY A 28 -9.70 11.39 6.59
C GLY A 28 -10.16 10.63 7.83
N THR A 29 -10.87 9.50 7.70
CA THR A 29 -11.43 8.78 8.85
C THR A 29 -10.78 7.42 9.05
N ASP A 30 -10.79 6.96 10.31
CA ASP A 30 -10.36 5.62 10.76
C ASP A 30 -8.89 5.26 10.51
N VAL A 31 -8.06 6.24 10.11
CA VAL A 31 -6.61 6.10 10.03
C VAL A 31 -6.00 6.22 11.42
N ALA A 32 -5.13 5.28 11.78
CA ALA A 32 -4.35 5.31 13.03
C ALA A 32 -3.17 6.30 12.96
N GLU A 33 -3.49 7.58 12.75
CA GLU A 33 -2.53 8.62 12.36
C GLU A 33 -1.36 8.78 13.32
N GLU A 34 -1.61 8.78 14.62
CA GLU A 34 -0.57 8.96 15.64
C GLU A 34 0.54 7.89 15.53
N ILE A 35 0.18 6.64 15.18
CA ILE A 35 1.17 5.57 14.97
C ILE A 35 1.99 5.85 13.71
N LEU A 36 1.37 6.34 12.64
CA LEU A 36 2.05 6.66 11.38
C LEU A 36 3.03 7.83 11.55
N GLU A 37 2.63 8.87 12.29
CA GLU A 37 3.50 9.98 12.66
C GLU A 37 4.71 9.49 13.47
N MET A 38 4.51 8.58 14.44
CA MET A 38 5.61 8.00 15.21
C MET A 38 6.54 7.13 14.35
N MET A 39 6.00 6.39 13.37
CA MET A 39 6.83 5.64 12.41
C MET A 39 7.69 6.57 11.55
N LYS A 40 7.12 7.68 11.07
CA LYS A 40 7.85 8.70 10.33
C LYS A 40 8.95 9.33 11.18
N ASN A 41 8.64 9.77 12.39
CA ASN A 41 9.61 10.37 13.30
C ASN A 41 10.76 9.39 13.59
N ARG A 42 10.44 8.12 13.86
CA ARG A 42 11.43 7.05 14.04
C ARG A 42 12.33 6.88 12.82
N TYR A 43 11.77 6.92 11.60
CA TYR A 43 12.55 6.84 10.36
C TYR A 43 13.48 8.04 10.21
N GLN A 44 13.00 9.26 10.47
CA GLN A 44 13.83 10.46 10.40
C GLN A 44 14.99 10.45 11.41
N GLU A 45 14.77 9.89 12.61
CA GLU A 45 15.80 9.78 13.65
C GLU A 45 16.82 8.66 13.38
N THR A 46 16.37 7.54 12.81
CA THR A 46 17.16 6.28 12.82
C THR A 46 17.45 5.72 11.44
N GLY A 47 16.74 6.14 10.40
CA GLY A 47 16.72 5.52 9.07
C GLY A 47 15.91 4.21 9.01
N HIS A 48 15.13 3.90 10.05
CA HIS A 48 14.33 2.67 10.17
C HIS A 48 12.90 2.97 10.68
N PRO A 49 11.87 2.21 10.25
CA PRO A 49 11.95 1.06 9.36
C PRO A 49 12.08 1.44 7.89
N LYS A 50 12.79 0.63 7.10
CA LYS A 50 12.97 0.83 5.65
C LYS A 50 12.41 -0.32 4.83
N ASP A 51 12.36 -0.11 3.51
CA ASP A 51 11.92 -1.10 2.52
C ASP A 51 10.49 -1.62 2.75
N LEU A 52 9.61 -0.77 3.27
CA LEU A 52 8.22 -1.12 3.58
C LEU A 52 7.39 -1.40 2.32
N ASP A 53 6.44 -2.32 2.45
CA ASP A 53 5.44 -2.64 1.43
C ASP A 53 4.05 -2.23 1.92
N VAL A 54 3.58 -1.06 1.50
CA VAL A 54 2.38 -0.42 2.04
C VAL A 54 1.18 -0.64 1.13
N TRP A 55 0.07 -1.11 1.70
CA TRP A 55 -1.17 -1.41 1.00
C TRP A 55 -2.36 -0.66 1.60
N TYR A 56 -3.21 -0.08 0.75
CA TYR A 56 -4.45 0.57 1.19
C TYR A 56 -5.58 0.44 0.16
N GLY A 57 -6.80 0.22 0.63
CA GLY A 57 -7.96 -0.01 -0.23
C GLY A 57 -8.60 1.28 -0.74
N CYS A 58 -9.04 2.15 0.18
CA CYS A 58 -9.61 3.46 -0.12
C CYS A 58 -8.52 4.54 -0.15
N GLY A 59 -8.70 5.61 -0.90
CA GLY A 59 -7.83 6.78 -0.76
C GLY A 59 -7.88 7.31 0.66
N ILE A 60 -6.72 7.53 1.27
CA ILE A 60 -6.57 8.01 2.64
C ILE A 60 -5.70 9.27 2.68
N GLY A 61 -6.01 10.17 3.60
CA GLY A 61 -5.29 11.41 3.83
C GLY A 61 -6.13 12.66 3.60
N ASP A 62 -5.50 13.81 3.88
CA ASP A 62 -6.10 15.14 3.84
C ASP A 62 -5.48 16.07 2.79
N ASN A 63 -4.59 15.55 1.94
CA ASN A 63 -3.73 16.27 0.99
C ASN A 63 -2.69 17.21 1.64
N LYS A 64 -2.44 17.11 2.95
CA LYS A 64 -1.50 18.00 3.67
C LYS A 64 -0.37 17.25 4.38
N GLY A 65 -0.31 15.93 4.28
CA GLY A 65 0.76 15.12 4.84
C GLY A 65 0.33 14.00 5.78
N SER A 66 -0.96 13.73 5.90
CA SER A 66 -1.48 12.66 6.76
C SER A 66 -1.53 11.30 6.08
N ALA A 67 -1.86 10.26 6.86
CA ALA A 67 -2.06 8.90 6.42
C ALA A 67 -0.85 8.34 5.65
N VAL A 68 -1.05 7.93 4.40
CA VAL A 68 0.01 7.31 3.58
C VAL A 68 1.18 8.28 3.30
N GLU A 69 0.98 9.60 3.42
CA GLU A 69 2.05 10.58 3.25
C GLU A 69 3.06 10.59 4.41
N ASN A 70 2.78 9.92 5.54
CA ASN A 70 3.78 9.69 6.58
C ASN A 70 4.94 8.82 6.09
N PHE A 71 4.74 8.04 5.02
CA PHE A 71 5.77 7.21 4.40
C PHE A 71 6.53 7.93 3.28
N ALA A 72 6.24 9.22 3.02
CA ALA A 72 6.89 10.01 1.97
C ALA A 72 8.31 10.46 2.36
N GLU A 73 9.12 9.51 2.82
CA GLU A 73 10.52 9.67 3.19
C GLU A 73 11.36 8.77 2.26
N LYS A 74 12.40 9.35 1.64
CA LYS A 74 13.20 8.61 0.65
C LYS A 74 13.90 7.42 1.32
N GLY A 75 13.67 6.21 0.78
CA GLY A 75 14.20 4.94 1.30
C GLY A 75 13.29 4.22 2.30
N MET A 76 12.23 4.85 2.79
CA MET A 76 11.30 4.21 3.74
C MET A 76 10.42 3.16 3.05
N LEU A 77 10.02 3.43 1.81
CA LEU A 77 9.18 2.59 0.99
C LEU A 77 10.00 1.75 0.01
N ARG A 78 9.70 0.46 -0.07
CA ARG A 78 10.02 -0.40 -1.22
C ARG A 78 8.87 -0.38 -2.23
N ARG A 79 7.63 -0.42 -1.74
CA ARG A 79 6.42 -0.46 -2.57
C ARG A 79 5.23 0.23 -1.92
N VAL A 80 4.38 0.81 -2.77
CA VAL A 80 3.03 1.26 -2.43
C VAL A 80 2.02 0.66 -3.40
N VAL A 81 0.93 0.12 -2.85
CA VAL A 81 -0.23 -0.37 -3.61
C VAL A 81 -1.50 0.30 -3.10
N GLY A 82 -2.17 1.05 -3.97
CA GLY A 82 -3.32 1.88 -3.60
C GLY A 82 -4.51 1.79 -4.55
N GLY A 83 -5.69 2.15 -4.05
CA GLY A 83 -6.92 2.28 -4.85
C GLY A 83 -7.17 3.69 -5.43
N LEU A 84 -6.78 4.72 -4.69
CA LEU A 84 -6.93 6.13 -5.04
C LEU A 84 -5.74 6.94 -4.50
N GLY A 85 -4.84 7.36 -5.39
CA GLY A 85 -3.63 8.11 -5.02
C GLY A 85 -3.80 9.63 -4.90
N SER A 86 -4.97 10.19 -5.26
CA SER A 86 -5.17 11.65 -5.32
C SER A 86 -5.07 12.36 -3.98
N LEU A 87 -5.16 11.62 -2.87
CA LEU A 87 -5.08 12.15 -1.50
C LEU A 87 -3.65 12.18 -0.91
N ALA A 88 -2.65 11.77 -1.70
CA ALA A 88 -1.26 11.69 -1.27
C ALA A 88 -0.30 12.45 -2.22
N PRO A 89 -0.45 13.78 -2.37
CA PRO A 89 0.30 14.58 -3.35
C PRO A 89 1.83 14.56 -3.17
N LYS A 90 2.35 14.34 -1.96
CA LYS A 90 3.80 14.23 -1.70
C LYS A 90 4.40 12.93 -2.26
N LEU A 91 3.61 11.87 -2.42
CA LEU A 91 4.08 10.64 -3.04
C LEU A 91 4.14 10.75 -4.56
N ALA A 92 3.29 11.58 -5.19
CA ALA A 92 3.23 11.73 -6.64
C ALA A 92 4.60 12.04 -7.31
N PRO A 93 5.40 13.04 -6.84
CA PRO A 93 6.73 13.26 -7.40
C PRO A 93 7.68 12.08 -7.16
N MET A 94 7.62 11.42 -6.00
CA MET A 94 8.46 10.26 -5.70
C MET A 94 8.15 9.06 -6.61
N VAL A 95 6.86 8.86 -6.93
CA VAL A 95 6.42 7.86 -7.91
C VAL A 95 6.99 8.18 -9.29
N ALA A 96 6.89 9.44 -9.73
CA ALA A 96 7.44 9.90 -11.01
C ALA A 96 8.97 9.75 -11.07
N ASP A 97 9.65 9.99 -9.95
CA ASP A 97 11.11 9.87 -9.80
C ASP A 97 11.59 8.42 -9.64
N ASN A 98 10.69 7.44 -9.62
CA ASN A 98 10.99 6.01 -9.45
C ASN A 98 11.68 5.68 -8.12
N ASP A 99 11.37 6.41 -7.05
CA ASP A 99 11.97 6.20 -5.73
C ASP A 99 11.55 4.85 -5.10
N PHE A 100 10.38 4.31 -5.45
CA PHE A 100 9.85 3.02 -4.99
C PHE A 100 8.86 2.43 -6.02
N GLU A 101 8.52 1.15 -5.89
CA GLU A 101 7.52 0.51 -6.77
C GLU A 101 6.11 1.04 -6.46
N ALA A 102 5.38 1.50 -7.48
CA ALA A 102 4.03 2.01 -7.30
C ALA A 102 3.02 1.26 -8.16
N PHE A 103 1.92 0.84 -7.53
CA PHE A 103 0.82 0.14 -8.19
C PHE A 103 -0.52 0.79 -7.84
N ASN A 104 -1.42 0.83 -8.83
CA ASN A 104 -2.82 1.18 -8.63
C ASN A 104 -3.73 0.03 -9.04
N PHE A 105 -4.51 -0.48 -8.09
CA PHE A 105 -5.54 -1.49 -8.35
C PHE A 105 -6.93 -0.98 -8.00
N PRO A 106 -8.01 -1.57 -8.53
CA PRO A 106 -9.36 -1.14 -8.19
C PRO A 106 -9.60 -1.27 -6.68
N GLN A 107 -10.08 -0.21 -6.03
CA GLN A 107 -10.34 -0.16 -4.58
C GLN A 107 -11.10 -1.39 -4.07
N GLY A 108 -12.18 -1.78 -4.76
CA GLY A 108 -12.97 -2.95 -4.40
C GLY A 108 -12.20 -4.27 -4.49
N THR A 109 -11.25 -4.39 -5.43
CA THR A 109 -10.37 -5.55 -5.56
C THR A 109 -9.41 -5.64 -4.38
N ILE A 110 -8.80 -4.53 -3.94
CA ILE A 110 -7.91 -4.50 -2.78
C ILE A 110 -8.67 -4.88 -1.50
N SER A 111 -9.87 -4.33 -1.28
CA SER A 111 -10.70 -4.70 -0.12
C SER A 111 -11.05 -6.19 -0.09
N GLN A 112 -11.34 -6.80 -1.25
CA GLN A 112 -11.57 -8.24 -1.34
C GLN A 112 -10.30 -9.04 -1.11
N LEU A 113 -9.13 -8.55 -1.55
CA LEU A 113 -7.84 -9.17 -1.34
C LEU A 113 -7.51 -9.25 0.15
N PHE A 114 -7.75 -8.19 0.93
CA PHE A 114 -7.58 -8.23 2.38
C PHE A 114 -8.46 -9.28 3.05
N ARG A 115 -9.73 -9.39 2.62
CA ARG A 115 -10.65 -10.42 3.11
C ARG A 115 -10.15 -11.83 2.79
N ASP A 116 -9.67 -12.05 1.57
CA ASP A 116 -9.16 -13.36 1.14
C ASP A 116 -7.84 -13.72 1.85
N ALA A 117 -6.95 -12.75 2.06
CA ALA A 117 -5.73 -12.92 2.84
C ALA A 117 -6.04 -13.32 4.30
N ALA A 118 -7.01 -12.66 4.94
CA ALA A 118 -7.46 -13.01 6.29
C ALA A 118 -8.07 -14.43 6.38
N ALA A 119 -8.66 -14.91 5.29
CA ALA A 119 -9.18 -16.28 5.16
C ALA A 119 -8.11 -17.30 4.71
N HIS A 120 -6.84 -16.91 4.62
CA HIS A 120 -5.74 -17.73 4.10
C HIS A 120 -5.99 -18.27 2.68
N ARG A 121 -6.73 -17.54 1.86
CA ARG A 121 -6.90 -17.87 0.44
C ARG A 121 -5.67 -17.39 -0.32
N PRO A 122 -5.10 -18.23 -1.20
CA PRO A 122 -3.83 -17.91 -1.86
C PRO A 122 -3.96 -16.84 -2.95
N VAL A 123 -5.16 -16.61 -3.50
CA VAL A 123 -5.39 -15.68 -4.60
C VAL A 123 -6.83 -15.17 -4.59
N LEU A 124 -7.00 -13.90 -4.96
CA LEU A 124 -8.30 -13.33 -5.36
C LEU A 124 -8.44 -13.47 -6.88
N VAL A 125 -9.52 -14.12 -7.33
CA VAL A 125 -9.85 -14.21 -8.75
C VAL A 125 -10.99 -13.25 -9.07
N THR A 126 -10.77 -12.34 -10.04
CA THR A 126 -11.76 -11.37 -10.48
C THR A 126 -11.56 -11.00 -11.95
N HIS A 127 -12.64 -10.62 -12.63
CA HIS A 127 -12.58 -10.04 -13.97
C HIS A 127 -12.35 -8.51 -13.92
N THR A 128 -12.41 -7.91 -12.73
CA THR A 128 -12.23 -6.45 -12.56
C THR A 128 -10.82 -6.04 -12.96
N GLY A 129 -10.72 -5.21 -14.00
CA GLY A 129 -9.44 -4.70 -14.52
C GLY A 129 -9.03 -5.29 -15.87
N LEU A 130 -9.69 -6.37 -16.34
CA LEU A 130 -9.44 -6.93 -17.68
C LEU A 130 -9.65 -5.87 -18.76
N GLY A 131 -8.71 -5.80 -19.71
CA GLY A 131 -8.70 -4.82 -20.80
C GLY A 131 -8.37 -3.38 -20.39
N THR A 132 -7.98 -3.13 -19.14
CA THR A 132 -7.52 -1.81 -18.65
C THR A 132 -6.02 -1.82 -18.39
N PHE A 133 -5.45 -0.71 -17.90
CA PHE A 133 -4.05 -0.66 -17.47
C PHE A 133 -3.73 -1.66 -16.34
N VAL A 134 -4.74 -2.12 -15.58
CA VAL A 134 -4.59 -3.14 -14.53
C VAL A 134 -4.33 -4.53 -15.12
N ASP A 135 -4.74 -4.78 -16.37
CA ASP A 135 -4.54 -6.06 -17.03
C ASP A 135 -3.03 -6.36 -17.17
N PRO A 136 -2.54 -7.56 -16.77
CA PRO A 136 -1.14 -7.93 -16.92
C PRO A 136 -0.61 -7.91 -18.36
N GLU A 137 -1.49 -8.02 -19.37
CA GLU A 137 -1.09 -7.87 -20.78
C GLU A 137 -0.84 -6.41 -21.19
N ASN A 138 -1.28 -5.45 -20.36
CA ASN A 138 -0.99 -4.03 -20.49
C ASN A 138 0.05 -3.64 -19.40
N ASP A 139 -0.32 -2.74 -18.48
CA ASP A 139 0.60 -2.23 -17.47
C ASP A 139 0.58 -3.05 -16.17
N GLY A 140 -0.32 -4.02 -16.00
CA GLY A 140 -0.42 -4.81 -14.76
C GLY A 140 -0.64 -3.96 -13.51
N GLY A 141 -1.23 -2.77 -13.66
CA GLY A 141 -1.45 -1.78 -12.61
C GLY A 141 -0.20 -1.02 -12.16
N ARG A 142 0.95 -1.21 -12.82
CA ARG A 142 2.20 -0.48 -12.53
C ARG A 142 2.04 1.00 -12.86
N LEU A 143 2.59 1.86 -12.01
CA LEU A 143 2.55 3.32 -12.19
C LEU A 143 3.90 3.92 -12.62
N ASN A 144 5.00 3.17 -12.49
CA ASN A 144 6.34 3.66 -12.76
C ASN A 144 7.33 2.55 -13.16
N GLU A 145 8.53 2.95 -13.62
CA GLU A 145 9.60 2.04 -14.07
C GLU A 145 10.22 1.24 -12.91
N ALA A 146 10.20 1.77 -11.69
CA ALA A 146 10.64 1.02 -10.51
C ALA A 146 9.87 -0.31 -10.37
N ALA A 147 8.59 -0.34 -10.73
CA ALA A 147 7.73 -1.51 -10.64
C ALA A 147 7.87 -2.49 -11.82
N LYS A 148 8.72 -2.22 -12.83
CA LYS A 148 8.75 -2.99 -14.10
C LYS A 148 9.05 -4.48 -13.96
N ASN A 149 9.82 -4.85 -12.94
CA ASN A 149 10.23 -6.24 -12.68
C ASN A 149 9.29 -6.96 -11.70
N SER A 150 8.25 -6.28 -11.23
CA SER A 150 7.31 -6.80 -10.25
C SER A 150 5.96 -7.11 -10.89
N THR A 151 5.47 -8.31 -10.59
CA THR A 151 4.19 -8.84 -11.09
C THR A 151 3.30 -9.19 -9.91
N LEU A 152 2.19 -8.47 -9.77
CA LEU A 152 1.20 -8.69 -8.70
C LEU A 152 -0.13 -9.26 -9.20
N VAL A 153 -0.34 -9.26 -10.51
CA VAL A 153 -1.54 -9.78 -11.16
C VAL A 153 -1.15 -10.72 -12.29
N ASN A 154 -1.94 -11.78 -12.48
CA ASN A 154 -1.75 -12.77 -13.53
C ASN A 154 -3.09 -13.08 -14.18
N ARG A 155 -3.09 -13.33 -15.49
CA ARG A 155 -4.27 -13.83 -16.20
C ARG A 155 -4.33 -15.35 -16.02
N ILE A 156 -5.52 -15.85 -15.70
CA ILE A 156 -5.79 -17.28 -15.60
C ILE A 156 -7.07 -17.58 -16.37
N LYS A 157 -7.25 -18.83 -16.80
CA LYS A 157 -8.50 -19.27 -17.43
C LYS A 157 -9.21 -20.26 -16.53
N ILE A 158 -10.48 -20.00 -16.23
CA ILE A 158 -11.33 -20.87 -15.43
C ILE A 158 -12.60 -21.20 -16.23
N HIS A 159 -12.83 -22.48 -16.51
CA HIS A 159 -13.99 -22.95 -17.29
C HIS A 159 -14.18 -22.23 -18.64
N GLY A 160 -13.08 -21.92 -19.32
CA GLY A 160 -13.09 -21.27 -20.64
C GLY A 160 -13.37 -19.76 -20.61
N LYS A 161 -13.44 -19.15 -19.42
CA LYS A 161 -13.48 -17.70 -19.23
C LYS A 161 -12.11 -17.21 -18.77
N ASP A 162 -11.73 -16.05 -19.28
CA ASP A 162 -10.60 -15.26 -18.78
C ASP A 162 -10.94 -14.59 -17.45
#